data_AF-A0AAV4T1W9-F1
#
_entry.id   AF-A0AAV4T1W9-F1
#
_cell.length_a   1.000
_cell.length_b   1.000
_cell.length_c   1.000
_cell.angle_alpha   90.00
_cell.angle_beta   90.00
_cell.angle_gamma   90.00
#
_symmetry.space_group_name_H-M   'P 1'
#
loop_
_entity.id
_entity.type
_entity.pdbx_description
1 polymer ?
#
loop_
_entity_poly.entity_id
_entity_poly.type
_entity_poly.pdbx_seq_one_letter_code
_entity_poly.pdbx_strand_id
1 'polypeptide(L)'
;MSASSGSVEVIKFNERFCGKKVGPKVDKRSVQNESSETKEDNISNVKEFNIKRARYEVMRFGLSGFDKERQKKDKIAIAIRLGAKPPKREYVNYKALIEEKKKEKSEQKNKQNHNQYVLKQLKSRKKMLPKKKKTKAPSIL
;
A
#
# COMPACT_ATOMS: atom_id res chain seq x y z
N MET A 1 -22.33 32.59 70.67
CA MET A 1 -21.68 31.60 69.77
C MET A 1 -21.50 32.27 68.42
N SER A 2 -20.27 32.68 68.09
CA SER A 2 -19.93 33.41 66.85
C SER A 2 -19.61 32.43 65.73
N ALA A 3 -20.31 32.52 64.60
CA ALA A 3 -20.01 31.73 63.40
C ALA A 3 -18.95 32.47 62.56
N SER A 4 -17.82 31.82 62.27
CA SER A 4 -16.81 32.33 61.37
C SER A 4 -17.32 32.30 59.93
N SER A 5 -17.44 33.47 59.30
CA SER A 5 -17.75 33.56 57.87
C SER A 5 -16.48 33.24 57.07
N GLY A 6 -16.24 31.94 56.83
CA GLY A 6 -15.25 31.49 55.86
C GLY A 6 -15.62 31.99 54.47
N SER A 7 -14.68 32.64 53.79
CA SER A 7 -14.84 33.07 52.40
C SER A 7 -14.94 31.84 51.49
N VAL A 8 -16.10 31.63 50.86
CA VAL A 8 -16.30 30.55 49.88
C VAL A 8 -16.10 31.13 48.47
N GLU A 9 -15.11 30.63 47.74
CA GLU A 9 -14.94 30.96 46.32
C GLU A 9 -15.94 30.18 45.46
N VAL A 10 -16.87 30.91 44.83
CA VAL A 10 -17.82 30.32 43.88
C VAL A 10 -17.23 30.44 42.47
N ILE A 11 -16.59 29.38 42.00
CA ILE A 11 -16.10 29.29 40.61
C ILE A 11 -17.29 29.00 39.70
N LYS A 12 -17.77 30.01 38.97
CA LYS A 12 -18.81 29.85 37.96
C LYS A 12 -18.18 29.64 36.58
N PHE A 13 -18.24 28.41 36.07
CA PHE A 13 -17.82 28.10 34.70
C PHE A 13 -18.86 28.62 33.70
N ASN A 14 -18.65 29.84 33.22
CA ASN A 14 -19.35 30.35 32.04
C ASN A 14 -18.66 29.78 30.79
N GLU A 15 -18.98 28.53 30.45
CA GLU A 15 -18.98 27.96 29.09
C GLU A 15 -18.82 26.43 29.19
N ARG A 16 -19.75 25.70 28.56
CA ARG A 16 -19.50 24.28 28.28
C ARG A 16 -18.36 24.27 27.28
N PHE A 17 -17.22 23.69 27.65
CA PHE A 17 -16.15 23.35 26.73
C PHE A 17 -16.66 22.28 25.75
N CYS A 18 -17.55 22.68 24.85
CA CYS A 18 -18.08 21.86 23.77
C CYS A 18 -16.99 21.83 22.70
N GLY A 19 -16.02 20.94 22.94
CA GLY A 19 -14.79 20.82 22.17
C GLY A 19 -15.03 20.83 20.66
N LYS A 20 -14.87 22.01 20.05
CA LYS A 20 -14.44 22.12 18.67
C LYS A 20 -12.93 22.09 18.73
N LYS A 21 -12.34 20.94 18.40
CA LYS A 21 -10.92 20.90 18.03
C LYS A 21 -10.76 21.82 16.82
N VAL A 22 -10.40 23.06 17.05
CA VAL A 22 -9.75 23.89 16.04
C VAL A 22 -8.36 23.30 15.90
N GLY A 23 -8.27 22.19 15.17
CA GLY A 23 -6.98 21.79 14.62
C GLY A 23 -6.47 22.97 13.79
N PRO A 24 -5.15 23.20 13.70
CA PRO A 24 -4.61 24.23 12.83
C PRO A 24 -5.22 24.03 11.44
N LYS A 25 -5.91 25.06 10.93
CA LYS A 25 -6.35 25.09 9.53
C LYS A 25 -5.06 25.02 8.72
N VAL A 26 -4.74 23.85 8.18
CA VAL A 26 -3.68 23.72 7.19
C VAL A 26 -4.21 24.44 5.97
N ASP A 27 -3.71 25.65 5.74
CA ASP A 27 -3.97 26.40 4.53
C ASP A 27 -3.73 25.46 3.34
N LYS A 28 -4.73 25.34 2.45
CA LYS A 28 -4.54 24.78 1.11
C LYS A 28 -3.69 25.75 0.30
N ARG A 29 -2.45 25.98 0.71
CA ARG A 29 -1.44 26.57 -0.17
C ARG A 29 -1.13 25.49 -1.19
N SER A 30 -1.26 25.89 -2.45
CA SER A 30 -0.78 25.16 -3.62
C SER A 30 0.45 24.33 -3.26
N VAL A 31 0.30 23.00 -3.26
CA VAL A 31 1.43 22.08 -3.29
C VAL A 31 2.06 22.26 -4.67
N GLN A 32 2.82 23.35 -4.81
CA GLN A 32 3.92 23.39 -5.74
C GLN A 32 4.78 22.20 -5.34
N ASN A 33 5.01 21.32 -6.30
CA ASN A 33 5.89 20.18 -6.16
C ASN A 33 7.30 20.76 -5.93
N GLU A 34 7.63 21.09 -4.69
CA GLU A 34 9.01 21.12 -4.24
C GLU A 34 9.43 19.66 -4.24
N SER A 35 9.92 19.21 -5.40
CA SER A 35 10.92 18.17 -5.44
C SER A 35 11.98 18.59 -4.44
N SER A 36 11.97 17.96 -3.26
CA SER A 36 13.15 17.86 -2.43
C SER A 36 14.14 17.03 -3.23
N GLU A 37 14.74 17.68 -4.23
CA GLU A 37 16.01 17.32 -4.80
C GLU A 37 16.95 17.32 -3.60
N THR A 38 17.21 16.14 -3.07
CA THR A 38 18.44 15.91 -2.33
C THR A 38 19.54 16.38 -3.27
N LYS A 39 20.08 17.56 -2.96
CA LYS A 39 21.21 18.19 -3.63
C LYS A 39 22.46 17.35 -3.38
N GLU A 40 22.55 16.16 -3.98
CA GLU A 40 23.73 15.29 -3.88
C GLU A 40 24.08 14.56 -5.20
N ASP A 41 23.51 14.95 -6.34
CA ASP A 41 23.82 14.26 -7.62
C ASP A 41 24.63 15.11 -8.62
N ASN A 42 25.06 16.33 -8.25
CA ASN A 42 25.79 17.24 -9.15
C ASN A 42 27.32 17.21 -9.01
N ILE A 43 27.93 16.11 -8.55
CA ILE A 43 29.39 16.01 -8.55
C ILE A 43 29.84 14.61 -9.00
N SER A 44 30.51 14.57 -10.17
CA SER A 44 31.38 13.51 -10.70
C SER A 44 30.77 12.27 -11.40
N ASN A 45 30.40 12.45 -12.67
CA ASN A 45 31.08 11.88 -13.85
C ASN A 45 31.72 10.47 -13.83
N VAL A 46 31.19 9.48 -13.11
CA VAL A 46 31.23 8.07 -13.55
C VAL A 46 29.89 7.44 -13.15
N LYS A 47 29.00 7.30 -14.14
CA LYS A 47 27.64 6.81 -13.95
C LYS A 47 27.68 5.29 -13.76
N GLU A 48 28.12 4.83 -12.59
CA GLU A 48 28.01 3.43 -12.22
C GLU A 48 26.54 2.99 -12.34
N PHE A 49 26.29 1.92 -13.10
CA PHE A 49 24.95 1.40 -13.34
C PHE A 49 24.39 0.77 -12.06
N ASN A 50 23.78 1.62 -11.24
CA ASN A 50 23.10 1.19 -10.05
C ASN A 50 21.74 0.57 -10.43
N ILE A 51 21.69 -0.77 -10.45
CA ILE A 51 20.48 -1.55 -10.80
C ILE A 51 19.25 -1.07 -10.01
N LYS A 52 19.43 -0.71 -8.73
CA LYS A 52 18.36 -0.20 -7.86
C LYS A 52 17.78 1.13 -8.37
N ARG A 53 18.64 2.06 -8.79
CA ARG A 53 18.26 3.37 -9.33
C ARG A 53 17.59 3.20 -10.69
N ALA A 54 18.19 2.41 -11.59
CA ALA A 54 17.62 2.12 -12.90
C ALA A 54 16.22 1.48 -12.78
N ARG A 55 16.03 0.54 -11.85
CA ARG A 55 14.72 -0.06 -11.58
C ARG A 55 13.68 0.96 -11.14
N TYR A 56 14.07 1.93 -10.31
CA TYR A 56 13.18 3.00 -9.87
C TYR A 56 12.82 3.94 -11.02
N GLU A 57 13.80 4.34 -11.84
CA GLU A 57 13.57 5.20 -13.00
C GLU A 57 12.64 4.55 -14.03
N VAL A 58 12.83 3.26 -14.32
CA VAL A 58 11.93 2.48 -15.19
C VAL A 58 10.51 2.45 -14.62
N MET A 59 10.36 2.21 -13.31
CA MET A 59 9.05 2.24 -12.66
C MET A 59 8.42 3.64 -12.75
N ARG A 60 9.17 4.70 -12.45
CA ARG A 60 8.71 6.10 -12.51
C ARG A 60 8.26 6.46 -13.93
N PHE A 61 9.03 6.06 -14.93
CA PHE A 61 8.73 6.29 -16.33
C PHE A 61 7.45 5.56 -16.77
N GLY A 62 7.28 4.30 -16.37
CA GLY A 62 6.08 3.52 -16.65
C GLY A 62 4.78 4.16 -16.10
N LEU A 63 4.85 4.92 -15.00
CA LEU A 63 3.70 5.64 -14.44
C LEU A 63 3.19 6.79 -15.31
N SER A 64 4.06 7.40 -16.12
CA SER A 64 3.71 8.61 -16.87
C SER A 64 2.67 8.34 -17.96
N GLY A 65 2.67 7.12 -18.53
CA GLY A 65 1.80 6.72 -19.64
C GLY A 65 0.43 6.14 -19.27
N PHE A 66 0.07 6.07 -17.98
CA PHE A 66 -1.22 5.52 -17.55
C PHE A 66 -2.29 6.58 -17.33
N ASP A 67 -3.57 6.16 -17.41
CA ASP A 67 -4.72 6.98 -17.02
C ASP A 67 -4.57 7.53 -15.59
N LYS A 68 -5.12 8.71 -15.34
CA LYS A 68 -4.97 9.44 -14.07
C LYS A 68 -5.32 8.61 -12.84
N GLU A 69 -6.34 7.74 -12.91
CA GLU A 69 -6.73 6.88 -11.79
C GLU A 69 -5.73 5.77 -11.51
N ARG A 70 -5.26 5.09 -12.57
CA ARG A 70 -4.24 4.03 -12.47
C ARG A 70 -2.92 4.62 -11.98
N GLN A 71 -2.53 5.76 -12.56
CA GLN A 71 -1.34 6.50 -12.15
C GLN A 71 -1.35 6.83 -10.65
N LYS A 72 -2.48 7.24 -10.06
CA LYS A 72 -2.58 7.50 -8.61
C LYS A 72 -2.35 6.23 -7.78
N LYS A 73 -3.00 5.12 -8.15
CA LYS A 73 -2.86 3.84 -7.45
C LYS A 73 -1.42 3.35 -7.48
N ASP A 74 -0.78 3.44 -8.63
CA ASP A 74 0.59 2.98 -8.80
C ASP A 74 1.60 3.90 -8.11
N LYS A 75 1.40 5.22 -8.14
CA LYS A 75 2.20 6.19 -7.33
C LYS A 75 2.15 5.84 -5.84
N ILE A 76 0.95 5.53 -5.32
CA ILE A 76 0.78 5.09 -3.92
C ILE A 76 1.54 3.78 -3.67
N ALA A 77 1.45 2.81 -4.59
CA ALA A 77 2.16 1.54 -4.46
C ALA A 77 3.69 1.71 -4.44
N ILE A 78 4.24 2.59 -5.29
CA ILE A 78 5.67 2.93 -5.27
C ILE A 78 6.04 3.58 -3.94
N ALA A 79 5.27 4.56 -3.48
CA ALA A 79 5.52 5.23 -2.21
C ALA A 79 5.55 4.22 -1.04
N ILE A 80 4.57 3.31 -0.98
CA ILE A 80 4.54 2.23 0.03
C ILE A 80 5.79 1.34 -0.06
N ARG A 81 6.20 0.98 -1.28
CA ARG A 81 7.41 0.17 -1.49
C ARG A 81 8.70 0.89 -1.06
N LEU A 82 8.74 2.21 -1.16
CA LEU A 82 9.83 3.04 -0.63
C LEU A 82 9.76 3.23 0.89
N GLY A 83 8.75 2.66 1.55
CA GLY A 83 8.56 2.73 3.00
C GLY A 83 7.56 3.78 3.47
N ALA A 84 6.85 4.46 2.56
CA ALA A 84 5.78 5.36 2.95
C ALA A 84 4.64 4.61 3.64
N LYS A 85 4.00 5.27 4.60
CA LYS A 85 2.84 4.70 5.29
C LYS A 85 1.65 4.58 4.32
N PRO A 86 0.97 3.42 4.24
CA PRO A 86 -0.19 3.24 3.38
C PRO A 86 -1.32 4.21 3.77
N PRO A 87 -2.17 4.62 2.80
CA PRO A 87 -3.30 5.49 3.08
C PRO A 87 -4.29 4.82 4.04
N LYS A 88 -4.97 5.65 4.85
CA LYS A 88 -5.99 5.16 5.78
C LYS A 88 -7.16 4.57 4.98
N ARG A 89 -7.65 3.42 5.42
CA ARG A 89 -8.85 2.81 4.84
C ARG A 89 -10.08 3.68 5.12
N GLU A 90 -11.03 3.63 4.20
CA GLU A 90 -12.33 4.29 4.38
C GLU A 90 -13.07 3.69 5.57
N TYR A 91 -13.91 4.52 6.21
CA TYR A 91 -14.75 4.06 7.30
C TYR A 91 -15.87 3.19 6.75
N VAL A 92 -16.02 1.99 7.31
CA VAL A 92 -17.07 1.05 6.97
C VAL A 92 -17.72 0.50 8.24
N ASN A 93 -19.02 0.22 8.17
CA ASN A 93 -19.74 -0.39 9.29
C ASN A 93 -19.15 -1.77 9.62
N TYR A 94 -18.95 -2.04 10.90
CA TYR A 94 -18.36 -3.29 11.39
C TYR A 94 -19.08 -4.55 10.88
N LYS A 95 -20.42 -4.53 10.82
CA LYS A 95 -21.20 -5.68 10.33
C LYS A 95 -20.91 -5.97 8.86
N ALA A 96 -20.90 -4.93 8.03
CA ALA A 96 -20.57 -5.04 6.60
C ALA A 96 -19.14 -5.55 6.38
N LEU A 97 -18.18 -5.04 7.15
CA LEU A 97 -16.77 -5.47 7.07
C LEU A 97 -16.62 -6.96 7.42
N ILE A 98 -17.34 -7.46 8.42
CA ILE A 98 -17.33 -8.90 8.75
C ILE A 98 -17.85 -9.74 7.59
N GLU A 99 -18.98 -9.33 7.00
CA GLU A 99 -19.59 -10.06 5.88
C GLU A 99 -18.66 -10.11 4.67
N GLU A 100 -18.04 -8.99 4.33
CA GLU A 100 -17.05 -8.90 3.25
C GLU A 100 -15.86 -9.84 3.50
N LYS A 101 -15.29 -9.83 4.71
CA LYS A 101 -14.21 -10.75 5.09
C LYS A 101 -14.62 -12.22 5.02
N LYS A 102 -15.86 -12.56 5.36
CA LYS A 102 -16.36 -13.95 5.26
C LYS A 102 -16.47 -14.37 3.80
N LYS A 103 -17.01 -13.50 2.94
CA LYS A 103 -17.12 -13.72 1.48
C LYS A 103 -15.75 -13.91 0.85
N GLU A 104 -14.81 -12.99 1.11
CA GLU A 104 -13.44 -13.05 0.58
C GLU A 104 -12.73 -14.36 0.98
N LYS A 105 -12.85 -14.78 2.25
CA LYS A 105 -12.30 -16.07 2.72
C LYS A 105 -12.91 -17.26 1.99
N SER A 106 -14.23 -17.27 1.75
CA SER A 106 -14.88 -18.36 1.02
C SER A 106 -14.45 -18.42 -0.44
N GLU A 107 -14.36 -17.27 -1.12
CA GLU A 107 -13.88 -17.19 -2.49
C GLU A 107 -12.43 -17.62 -2.62
N GLN A 108 -11.58 -17.23 -1.67
CA GLN A 108 -10.17 -17.60 -1.68
C GLN A 108 -9.99 -19.10 -1.46
N LYS A 109 -10.77 -19.72 -0.57
CA LYS A 109 -10.82 -21.18 -0.42
C LYS A 109 -11.30 -21.86 -1.71
N ASN A 110 -12.33 -21.35 -2.35
CA ASN A 110 -12.84 -21.91 -3.61
C ASN A 110 -11.79 -21.82 -4.74
N LYS A 111 -11.11 -20.67 -4.87
CA LYS A 111 -10.00 -20.49 -5.82
C LYS A 111 -8.84 -21.44 -5.53
N GLN A 112 -8.46 -21.63 -4.26
CA GLN A 112 -7.43 -22.58 -3.86
C GLN A 112 -7.81 -24.02 -4.19
N ASN A 113 -9.03 -24.43 -3.87
CA ASN A 113 -9.54 -25.76 -4.18
C ASN A 113 -9.60 -26.01 -5.70
N HIS A 114 -10.07 -25.03 -6.46
CA HIS A 114 -10.08 -25.08 -7.93
C HIS A 114 -8.66 -25.23 -8.49
N ASN A 115 -7.72 -24.40 -8.05
CA ASN A 115 -6.33 -24.48 -8.46
C ASN A 115 -5.71 -25.83 -8.10
N GLN A 116 -5.99 -26.36 -6.91
CA GLN A 116 -5.52 -27.67 -6.48
C GLN A 116 -6.09 -28.79 -7.36
N TYR A 117 -7.38 -28.71 -7.72
CA TYR A 117 -8.02 -29.64 -8.64
C TYR A 117 -7.38 -29.60 -10.04
N VAL A 118 -7.22 -28.40 -10.62
CA VAL A 118 -6.54 -28.22 -11.92
C VAL A 118 -5.13 -28.80 -11.88
N LEU A 119 -4.37 -28.55 -10.81
CA LEU A 119 -3.02 -29.08 -10.65
C LEU A 119 -3.01 -30.63 -10.57
N LYS A 120 -4.00 -31.24 -9.90
CA LYS A 120 -4.16 -32.70 -9.87
C LYS A 120 -4.45 -33.27 -11.26
N GLN A 121 -5.34 -32.63 -12.03
CA GLN A 121 -5.67 -33.04 -13.40
C GLN A 121 -4.48 -32.91 -14.37
N LEU A 122 -3.68 -31.87 -14.24
CA LEU A 122 -2.47 -31.71 -15.06
C LEU A 122 -1.39 -32.76 -14.71
N LYS A 123 -1.24 -33.08 -13.41
CA LYS A 123 -0.30 -34.11 -12.95
C LYS A 123 -0.69 -35.52 -13.39
N SER A 124 -1.98 -35.86 -13.41
CA SER A 124 -2.44 -37.17 -13.90
C SER A 124 -2.17 -37.35 -15.39
N ARG A 125 -2.40 -36.31 -16.22
CA ARG A 125 -2.07 -36.32 -17.66
C ARG A 125 -0.58 -36.53 -17.94
N LYS A 126 0.31 -35.91 -17.14
CA LYS A 126 1.78 -36.06 -17.32
C LYS A 126 2.27 -37.49 -17.05
N LYS A 127 1.57 -38.27 -16.21
CA LYS A 127 1.89 -39.69 -15.97
C LYS A 127 1.48 -40.62 -17.12
N MET A 128 0.55 -40.19 -17.97
CA MET A 128 0.02 -40.96 -19.10
C MET A 128 0.75 -40.69 -20.42
N LEU A 129 1.60 -39.65 -20.48
CA LEU A 129 2.41 -39.37 -21.66
C LEU A 129 3.62 -40.33 -21.69
N PRO A 130 3.88 -41.03 -22.81
CA PRO A 130 5.04 -41.90 -22.91
C PRO A 130 6.33 -41.09 -22.73
N LYS A 131 7.22 -41.56 -21.86
CA LYS A 131 8.55 -40.94 -21.69
C LYS A 131 9.28 -41.02 -23.02
N LYS A 132 9.45 -39.89 -23.72
CA LYS A 132 10.29 -39.83 -24.92
C LYS A 132 11.69 -40.34 -24.54
N LYS A 133 12.09 -41.48 -25.09
CA LYS A 133 13.44 -42.01 -24.92
C LYS A 133 14.38 -40.95 -25.48
N LYS A 134 15.36 -40.51 -24.70
CA LYS A 134 16.40 -39.60 -25.18
C LYS A 134 17.16 -40.33 -26.29
N THR A 135 16.98 -39.93 -27.54
CA THR A 135 17.89 -40.33 -28.60
C THR A 135 19.24 -39.69 -28.29
N LYS A 136 20.31 -40.49 -28.28
CA LYS A 136 21.67 -39.97 -28.10
C LYS A 136 21.94 -38.99 -29.26
N ALA A 137 22.56 -37.85 -28.95
CA ALA A 137 22.93 -36.87 -29.97
C ALA A 137 23.80 -37.55 -31.05
N PRO A 138 23.68 -37.19 -32.34
CA PRO A 138 24.56 -37.72 -33.37
C PRO A 138 26.00 -37.33 -33.02
N SER A 139 26.89 -38.32 -32.97
CA SER A 139 28.33 -38.10 -32.86
C SER A 139 28.79 -37.40 -34.13
N ILE A 140 29.25 -36.15 -33.98
CA ILE A 140 29.88 -35.40 -35.05
C ILE A 140 31.26 -36.05 -35.30
N LEU A 141 31.50 -36.46 -36.53
CA LEU A 141 32.78 -36.96 -37.04
C LEU A 141 33.85 -35.87 -37.02
#